data_AF-A0A816S3W0-F1
#
_entry.id   AF-A0A816S3W0-F1
#
_cell.length_a   1.000
_cell.length_b   1.000
_cell.length_c   1.000
_cell.angle_alpha   90.00
_cell.angle_beta   90.00
_cell.angle_gamma   90.00
#
_symmetry.space_group_name_H-M   'P 1'
#
loop_
_entity.id
_entity.type
_entity.pdbx_description
1 polymer ?
#
loop_
_entity_poly.entity_id
_entity_poly.type
_entity_poly.pdbx_seq_one_letter_code
_entity_poly.pdbx_strand_id
1 'polypeptide(L)'
;MVWGDSQFKYWVQKYFMLIKVGDLNVVYSTDKISRPVEVYEELYTKLDACHNRVGHHGRDKAWHEIKDHYSWVPYDVVMIFIKLCDSCSNRQIFPKFPASKPIVSIGYLTRIQIDLIDMRCRPDGSFKWILHVKDHFTKFSWVYPLESKEAEPVAEKLLNQFYSFGPPRILQSDNGKEFVARIIKVCS
;
A
#
# COMPACT_ATOMS: atom_id res chain seq x y z
N MET A 1 11.14 36.32 17.99
CA MET A 1 9.76 36.84 18.05
C MET A 1 9.44 37.03 19.52
N VAL A 2 9.13 38.25 19.96
CA VAL A 2 8.83 38.51 21.38
C VAL A 2 7.32 38.46 21.53
N TRP A 3 6.82 37.69 22.49
CA TRP A 3 5.38 37.57 22.74
C TRP A 3 4.77 38.95 23.01
N GLY A 4 3.76 39.33 22.24
CA GLY A 4 2.99 40.56 22.43
C GLY A 4 3.47 41.80 21.67
N ASP A 5 4.51 41.70 20.84
CA ASP A 5 4.91 42.81 19.95
C ASP A 5 3.88 43.08 18.83
N SER A 6 4.00 44.24 18.17
CA SER A 6 3.04 44.64 17.12
C SER A 6 3.05 43.71 15.91
N GLN A 7 4.17 43.03 15.63
CA GLN A 7 4.28 42.06 14.53
C GLN A 7 3.53 40.78 14.85
N PHE A 8 3.65 40.27 16.08
CA PHE A 8 2.93 39.11 16.57
C PHE A 8 1.42 39.36 16.57
N LYS A 9 0.97 40.53 17.05
CA LYS A 9 -0.45 40.90 17.02
C LYS A 9 -1.01 40.95 15.60
N TYR A 10 -0.28 41.58 14.68
CA TYR A 10 -0.66 41.61 13.27
C TYR A 10 -0.74 40.21 12.66
N TRP A 11 0.24 39.34 12.97
CA TRP A 11 0.25 37.96 12.50
C TRP A 11 -0.96 37.17 13.02
N VAL A 12 -1.27 37.25 14.31
CA VAL A 12 -2.44 36.56 14.90
C VAL A 12 -3.73 37.01 14.21
N GLN A 13 -3.93 38.32 14.05
CA GLN A 13 -5.12 38.88 13.41
C GLN A 13 -5.24 38.51 11.92
N LYS A 14 -4.11 38.28 11.25
CA LYS A 14 -4.08 37.92 9.83
C LYS A 14 -4.44 36.45 9.59
N TYR A 15 -3.99 35.55 10.47
CA TYR A 15 -4.06 34.09 10.23
C TYR A 15 -5.11 33.36 11.06
N PHE A 16 -5.63 33.98 12.11
CA PHE A 16 -6.57 33.35 13.03
C PHE A 16 -7.81 34.22 13.28
N MET A 17 -8.93 33.54 13.53
CA MET A 17 -10.18 34.15 13.96
C MET A 17 -10.79 33.35 15.10
N LEU A 18 -11.61 34.01 15.92
CA LEU A 18 -12.41 33.36 16.95
C LEU A 18 -13.84 33.16 16.43
N ILE A 19 -14.34 31.94 16.56
CA ILE A 19 -15.72 31.58 16.24
C ILE A 19 -16.38 31.05 17.51
N LYS A 20 -17.56 31.57 17.82
CA LYS A 20 -18.35 31.12 18.97
C LYS A 20 -19.12 29.85 18.59
N VAL A 21 -18.84 28.76 19.29
CA VAL A 21 -19.50 27.46 19.12
C VAL A 21 -20.17 27.10 20.45
N GLY A 22 -21.48 27.34 20.54
CA GLY A 22 -22.20 27.29 21.82
C GLY A 22 -21.69 28.38 22.77
N ASP A 23 -21.24 27.98 23.97
CA ASP A 23 -20.67 28.88 24.96
C ASP A 23 -19.13 29.02 24.86
N LEU A 24 -18.50 28.31 23.93
CA LEU A 24 -17.04 28.28 23.77
C LEU A 24 -16.60 29.21 22.64
N ASN A 25 -15.46 29.87 22.84
CA ASN A 25 -14.74 30.57 21.78
C ASN A 25 -13.64 29.65 21.24
N VAL A 26 -13.73 29.30 19.96
CA VAL A 26 -12.81 28.37 19.31
C VAL A 26 -11.99 29.10 18.26
N VAL A 27 -10.69 28.81 18.21
CA VAL A 27 -9.78 29.41 17.23
C VAL A 27 -9.86 28.66 15.92
N TYR A 28 -10.01 29.38 14.82
CA TYR A 28 -9.93 28.86 13.46
C TYR A 28 -8.86 29.61 12.68
N SER A 29 -8.34 28.96 11.64
CA SER A 29 -7.50 29.68 10.68
C SER A 29 -8.35 30.41 9.65
N THR A 30 -7.88 31.57 9.20
CA THR A 30 -8.59 32.41 8.23
C THR A 30 -8.76 31.75 6.86
N ASP A 31 -7.91 30.79 6.51
CA ASP A 31 -7.97 30.03 5.26
C ASP A 31 -8.72 28.69 5.38
N LYS A 32 -8.95 28.19 6.60
CA LYS A 32 -9.49 26.84 6.88
C LYS A 32 -10.51 26.86 8.00
N ILE A 33 -11.70 27.34 7.67
CA ILE A 33 -12.81 27.52 8.62
C ILE A 33 -13.51 26.18 8.95
N SER A 34 -13.27 25.11 8.17
CA SER A 34 -13.89 23.80 8.42
C SER A 34 -13.28 23.02 9.59
N ARG A 35 -12.10 23.42 10.07
CA ARG A 35 -11.31 22.64 11.04
C ARG A 35 -10.66 23.58 12.07
N PRO A 36 -10.96 23.42 13.38
CA PRO A 36 -10.42 24.29 14.41
C PRO A 36 -8.89 24.14 14.54
N VAL A 37 -8.27 25.17 15.11
CA VAL A 37 -6.88 25.15 15.57
C VAL A 37 -6.90 24.67 17.01
N GLU A 38 -6.20 23.58 17.29
CA GLU A 38 -6.17 22.99 18.63
C GLU A 38 -5.14 23.69 19.51
N VAL A 39 -5.52 23.92 20.76
CA VAL A 39 -4.61 24.44 21.80
C VAL A 39 -3.63 23.35 22.24
N TYR A 40 -2.45 23.76 22.67
CA TYR A 40 -1.36 22.84 23.00
C TYR A 40 -1.73 21.87 24.13
N GLU A 41 -2.49 22.34 25.11
CA GLU A 41 -2.92 21.60 26.29
C GLU A 41 -3.83 20.41 25.94
N GLU A 42 -4.68 20.56 24.91
CA GLU A 42 -5.63 19.54 24.47
C GLU A 42 -5.09 18.67 23.33
N LEU A 43 -3.99 19.10 22.71
CA LEU A 43 -3.44 18.47 21.50
C LEU A 43 -3.17 16.98 21.71
N TYR A 44 -2.56 16.59 22.84
CA TYR A 44 -2.28 15.18 23.13
C TYR A 44 -3.57 14.34 23.14
N THR A 45 -4.58 14.79 23.87
CA THR A 45 -5.88 14.09 24.00
C THR A 45 -6.56 13.94 22.64
N LYS A 46 -6.47 14.96 21.77
CA LYS A 46 -7.04 14.88 20.41
C LYS A 46 -6.27 13.92 19.51
N LEU A 47 -4.93 13.97 19.56
CA LEU A 47 -4.08 13.04 18.80
C LEU A 47 -4.35 11.60 19.21
N ASP A 48 -4.47 11.33 20.50
CA ASP A 48 -4.80 10.02 21.05
C ASP A 48 -6.19 9.55 20.60
N ALA A 49 -7.21 10.41 20.71
CA ALA A 49 -8.56 10.08 20.24
C ALA A 49 -8.58 9.74 18.74
N CYS A 50 -7.94 10.55 17.88
CA CYS A 50 -7.84 10.28 16.45
C CYS A 50 -7.11 8.95 16.18
N HIS A 51 -6.00 8.72 16.87
CA HIS A 51 -5.18 7.53 16.69
C HIS A 51 -5.90 6.25 17.11
N ASN A 52 -6.69 6.33 18.19
CA ASN A 52 -7.55 5.26 18.66
C ASN A 52 -8.73 5.01 17.71
N ARG A 53 -9.35 6.06 17.14
CA ARG A 53 -10.42 5.92 16.13
C ARG A 53 -9.96 5.16 14.90
N VAL A 54 -8.75 5.45 14.42
CA VAL A 54 -8.14 4.70 13.31
C VAL A 54 -7.52 3.39 13.79
N GLY A 55 -7.73 2.94 15.03
CA GLY A 55 -7.29 1.65 15.54
C GLY A 55 -5.78 1.40 15.44
N HIS A 56 -4.95 2.41 15.74
CA HIS A 56 -3.48 2.33 15.63
C HIS A 56 -2.97 1.89 14.24
N HIS A 57 -3.75 2.13 13.19
CA HIS A 57 -3.30 1.88 11.84
C HIS A 57 -2.20 2.87 11.46
N GLY A 58 -1.35 2.47 10.50
CA GLY A 58 -0.08 3.12 10.18
C GLY A 58 -0.11 4.64 10.04
N ARG A 59 1.08 5.23 10.08
CA ARG A 59 1.35 6.68 10.20
C ARG A 59 0.48 7.55 9.30
N ASP A 60 0.33 7.15 8.04
CA ASP A 60 -0.42 7.94 7.05
C ASP A 60 -1.91 8.01 7.39
N LYS A 61 -2.53 6.94 7.90
CA LYS A 61 -3.95 6.96 8.27
C LYS A 61 -4.19 7.88 9.45
N ALA A 62 -3.36 7.77 10.49
CA ALA A 62 -3.44 8.66 11.65
C ALA A 62 -3.24 10.13 11.25
N TRP A 63 -2.27 10.41 10.37
CA TRP A 63 -2.04 11.76 9.85
C TRP A 63 -3.24 12.33 9.09
N HIS A 64 -3.86 11.55 8.20
CA HIS A 64 -5.03 12.00 7.45
C HIS A 64 -6.21 12.27 8.39
N GLU A 65 -6.49 11.37 9.34
CA GLU A 65 -7.53 11.57 10.34
C GLU A 65 -7.31 12.88 11.12
N ILE A 66 -6.09 13.11 11.63
CA ILE A 66 -5.78 14.33 12.39
C ILE A 66 -5.96 15.56 11.50
N LYS A 67 -5.45 15.52 10.27
CA LYS A 67 -5.61 16.62 9.32
C LYS A 67 -7.07 16.87 8.98
N ASP A 68 -7.92 15.85 8.96
CA ASP A 68 -9.33 15.98 8.61
C ASP A 68 -10.17 16.65 9.70
N HIS A 69 -9.70 16.59 10.95
CA HIS A 69 -10.36 17.21 12.09
C HIS A 69 -9.73 18.52 12.56
N TYR A 70 -8.43 18.71 12.39
CA TYR A 70 -7.69 19.85 12.97
C TYR A 70 -6.80 20.56 11.95
N SER A 71 -6.70 21.87 12.09
CA SER A 71 -5.78 22.71 11.33
C SER A 71 -4.52 23.00 12.13
N TRP A 72 -3.43 23.34 11.44
CA TRP A 72 -2.17 23.81 12.03
C TRP A 72 -1.44 22.85 12.98
N VAL A 73 -1.76 21.56 12.96
CA VAL A 73 -0.97 20.53 13.64
C VAL A 73 0.27 20.18 12.81
N PRO A 74 1.50 20.36 13.33
CA PRO A 74 2.73 20.02 12.60
C PRO A 74 2.87 18.51 12.39
N TYR A 75 3.35 18.11 11.22
CA TYR A 75 3.58 16.69 10.89
C TYR A 75 4.53 16.01 11.88
N ASP A 76 5.62 16.68 12.25
CA ASP A 76 6.63 16.12 13.14
C ASP A 76 6.06 15.81 14.53
N VAL A 77 5.14 16.64 15.04
CA VAL A 77 4.46 16.40 16.31
C VAL A 77 3.63 15.12 16.25
N VAL A 78 2.89 14.90 15.15
CA VAL A 78 2.13 13.67 14.93
C VAL A 78 3.05 12.45 14.83
N MET A 79 4.18 12.57 14.15
CA MET A 79 5.13 11.47 14.02
C MET A 79 5.79 11.10 15.36
N ILE A 80 6.15 12.10 16.17
CA ILE A 80 6.67 11.89 17.53
C ILE A 80 5.61 11.19 18.38
N PHE A 81 4.37 11.68 18.36
CA PHE A 81 3.25 11.08 19.08
C PHE A 81 3.07 9.59 18.71
N ILE A 82 3.00 9.24 17.42
CA ILE A 82 2.81 7.86 16.97
C ILE A 82 4.00 6.98 17.37
N LYS A 83 5.23 7.51 17.30
CA LYS A 83 6.44 6.78 17.69
C LYS A 83 6.47 6.47 19.18
N LEU A 84 5.92 7.34 20.01
CA LEU A 84 5.84 7.18 21.46
C LEU A 84 4.61 6.39 21.93
N CYS A 85 3.69 6.03 21.03
CA CYS A 85 2.54 5.20 21.39
C CYS A 85 2.98 3.78 21.79
N ASP A 86 2.66 3.36 23.01
CA ASP A 86 3.02 2.05 23.55
C ASP A 86 2.47 0.89 22.71
N SER A 87 1.20 0.98 22.26
CA SER A 87 0.57 -0.03 21.41
C SER A 87 1.27 -0.21 20.07
N CYS A 88 1.78 0.88 19.49
CA CYS A 88 2.49 0.86 18.22
C CYS A 88 3.95 0.44 18.38
N SER A 89 4.62 0.94 19.43
CA SER A 89 6.03 0.68 19.72
C SER A 89 6.27 -0.79 20.11
N ASN A 90 5.35 -1.38 20.87
CA ASN A 90 5.45 -2.78 21.31
C ASN A 90 4.91 -3.78 20.28
N ARG A 91 4.41 -3.32 19.13
CA ARG A 91 3.93 -4.22 18.08
C ARG A 91 5.13 -4.98 17.52
N GLN A 92 5.14 -6.31 17.71
CA GLN A 92 6.19 -7.18 17.18
C GLN A 92 6.40 -6.91 15.69
N ILE A 93 7.54 -6.29 15.36
CA ILE A 93 8.07 -6.30 14.02
C ILE A 93 8.62 -7.71 13.86
N PHE A 94 7.86 -8.61 13.23
CA PHE A 94 8.42 -9.88 12.79
C PHE A 94 9.62 -9.53 11.93
N PRO A 95 10.85 -9.94 12.30
CA PRO A 95 11.99 -9.75 11.43
C PRO A 95 11.59 -10.34 10.09
N LYS A 96 11.64 -9.53 9.03
CA LYS A 96 11.59 -10.06 7.67
C LYS A 96 12.76 -11.02 7.61
N PHE A 97 12.49 -12.33 7.75
CA PHE A 97 13.51 -13.34 7.49
C PHE A 97 14.12 -12.98 6.15
N PRO A 98 15.46 -12.94 6.01
CA PRO A 98 16.05 -12.77 4.69
C PRO A 98 15.39 -13.80 3.80
N ALA A 99 14.76 -13.33 2.72
CA ALA A 99 14.08 -14.19 1.76
C ALA A 99 15.02 -15.36 1.47
N SER A 100 14.47 -16.58 1.49
CA SER A 100 15.22 -17.78 1.14
C SER A 100 16.10 -17.50 -0.08
N LYS A 101 17.36 -17.94 -0.02
CA LYS A 101 18.45 -17.70 -0.99
C LYS A 101 17.93 -17.19 -2.34
N PRO A 102 18.37 -15.99 -2.82
CA PRO A 102 17.86 -15.43 -4.06
C PRO A 102 17.94 -16.48 -5.17
N ILE A 103 16.81 -16.70 -5.84
CA ILE A 103 16.74 -17.68 -6.93
C ILE A 103 17.71 -17.20 -8.03
N VAL A 104 18.83 -17.88 -8.19
CA VAL A 104 19.81 -17.54 -9.24
C VAL A 104 19.34 -18.21 -10.54
N SER A 105 19.10 -17.41 -11.58
CA SER A 105 18.97 -17.93 -12.95
C SER A 105 20.27 -17.65 -13.67
N ILE A 106 20.87 -18.67 -14.26
CA ILE A 106 22.20 -18.61 -14.88
C ILE A 106 22.17 -18.22 -16.37
N GLY A 107 20.98 -18.02 -16.96
CA GLY A 107 20.83 -17.59 -18.35
C GLY A 107 19.38 -17.53 -18.83
N TYR A 108 19.20 -17.08 -20.07
CA TYR A 108 17.91 -16.99 -20.77
C TYR A 108 17.19 -18.35 -20.78
N LEU A 109 15.88 -18.34 -20.47
CA LEU A 109 14.98 -19.52 -20.38
C LEU A 109 15.47 -20.63 -19.45
N THR A 110 16.48 -20.38 -18.61
CA THR A 110 16.87 -21.38 -17.61
C THR A 110 15.76 -21.58 -16.59
N ARG A 111 15.04 -20.51 -16.25
CA ARG A 111 13.92 -20.55 -15.32
C ARG A 111 12.82 -19.60 -15.76
N ILE A 112 11.63 -20.14 -15.93
CA ILE A 112 10.42 -19.39 -16.15
C ILE A 112 9.52 -19.53 -14.92
N GLN A 113 8.95 -18.41 -14.49
CA GLN A 113 7.88 -18.37 -13.50
C GLN A 113 6.56 -18.09 -14.22
N ILE A 114 5.52 -18.84 -13.87
CA ILE A 114 4.16 -18.65 -14.36
C ILE A 114 3.22 -18.29 -13.22
N ASP A 115 2.32 -17.35 -13.49
CA ASP A 115 1.29 -16.92 -12.55
C ASP A 115 -0.06 -16.75 -13.26
N LEU A 116 -1.14 -16.93 -12.51
CA LEU A 116 -2.50 -16.77 -12.99
C LEU A 116 -3.17 -15.61 -12.25
N ILE A 117 -3.38 -14.52 -12.98
CA ILE A 117 -4.00 -13.31 -12.45
C ILE A 117 -5.51 -13.41 -12.65
N ASP A 118 -6.26 -13.24 -11.56
CA ASP A 118 -7.71 -13.27 -11.53
C ASP A 118 -8.29 -11.91 -11.97
N MET A 119 -8.99 -11.91 -13.10
CA MET A 119 -9.65 -10.71 -13.66
C MET A 119 -11.17 -10.77 -13.52
N ARG A 120 -11.74 -11.70 -12.73
CA ARG A 120 -13.20 -11.89 -12.64
C ARG A 120 -13.98 -10.68 -12.12
N CYS A 121 -13.34 -9.78 -11.36
CA CYS A 121 -13.97 -8.53 -10.93
C CYS A 121 -14.14 -7.51 -12.06
N ARG A 122 -13.35 -7.62 -13.14
CA ARG A 122 -13.36 -6.74 -14.31
C ARG A 122 -12.94 -7.53 -15.58
N PRO A 123 -13.77 -8.48 -16.04
CA PRO A 123 -13.44 -9.30 -17.21
C PRO A 123 -13.54 -8.47 -18.50
N ASP A 124 -12.79 -8.89 -19.52
CA ASP A 124 -12.92 -8.38 -20.88
C ASP A 124 -13.54 -9.48 -21.76
N GLY A 125 -14.83 -9.35 -22.06
CA GLY A 125 -15.59 -10.41 -22.73
C GLY A 125 -15.59 -11.74 -21.97
N SER A 126 -15.16 -12.81 -22.65
CA SER A 126 -15.02 -14.15 -22.06
C SER A 126 -13.74 -14.33 -21.23
N PHE A 127 -12.78 -13.41 -21.33
CA PHE A 127 -11.47 -13.53 -20.67
C PHE A 127 -11.54 -13.09 -19.21
N LYS A 128 -11.38 -14.06 -18.32
CA LYS A 128 -11.49 -13.91 -16.86
C LYS A 128 -10.16 -14.07 -16.14
N TRP A 129 -9.12 -14.47 -16.86
CA TRP A 129 -7.82 -14.80 -16.33
C TRP A 129 -6.73 -14.28 -17.25
N ILE A 130 -5.57 -13.98 -16.67
CA ILE A 130 -4.35 -13.68 -17.43
C ILE A 130 -3.27 -14.64 -16.98
N LEU A 131 -2.67 -15.35 -17.94
CA LEU A 131 -1.44 -16.10 -17.74
C LEU A 131 -0.25 -15.15 -17.91
N HIS A 132 0.47 -14.91 -16.83
CA HIS A 132 1.73 -14.19 -16.84
C HIS A 132 2.87 -15.20 -16.86
N VAL A 133 3.77 -15.06 -17.84
CA VAL A 133 4.96 -15.90 -17.99
C VAL A 133 6.17 -15.00 -17.94
N LYS A 134 7.11 -15.26 -17.03
CA LYS A 134 8.27 -14.40 -16.82
C LYS A 134 9.55 -15.21 -16.87
N ASP A 135 10.47 -14.82 -17.74
CA ASP A 135 11.84 -15.31 -17.70
C ASP A 135 12.57 -14.68 -16.50
N HIS A 136 13.13 -15.53 -15.64
CA HIS A 136 13.73 -15.05 -14.40
C HIS A 136 15.06 -14.32 -14.64
N PHE A 137 15.79 -14.62 -15.73
CA PHE A 137 17.09 -14.03 -16.01
C PHE A 137 16.96 -12.63 -16.62
N THR A 138 16.33 -12.54 -17.78
CA THR A 138 16.14 -11.29 -18.56
C THR A 138 15.07 -10.38 -17.97
N LYS A 139 14.22 -10.92 -17.08
CA LYS A 139 12.99 -10.27 -16.58
C LYS A 139 11.94 -10.02 -17.67
N PHE A 140 12.14 -10.53 -18.89
CA PHE A 140 11.17 -10.44 -19.96
C PHE A 140 9.87 -11.16 -19.56
N SER A 141 8.73 -10.56 -19.89
CA SER A 141 7.41 -11.05 -19.52
C SER A 141 6.52 -11.20 -20.75
N TRP A 142 5.85 -12.34 -20.86
CA TRP A 142 4.76 -12.59 -21.78
C TRP A 142 3.45 -12.65 -21.01
N VAL A 143 2.37 -12.26 -21.66
CA VAL A 143 1.05 -12.13 -21.05
C VAL A 143 0.02 -12.69 -22.03
N TYR A 144 -0.81 -13.63 -21.59
CA TYR A 144 -1.83 -14.26 -22.43
C TYR A 144 -3.20 -14.17 -21.76
N PRO A 145 -4.24 -13.69 -22.46
CA PRO A 145 -5.60 -13.73 -21.93
C PRO A 145 -6.14 -15.17 -21.96
N LEU A 146 -6.90 -15.52 -20.92
CA LEU A 146 -7.49 -16.85 -20.75
C LEU A 146 -8.95 -16.74 -20.29
N GLU A 147 -9.81 -17.58 -20.86
CA GLU A 147 -11.22 -17.70 -20.44
C GLU A 147 -11.37 -18.53 -19.16
N SER A 148 -10.43 -19.46 -18.94
CA SER A 148 -10.43 -20.41 -17.83
C SER A 148 -9.03 -20.56 -17.22
N LYS A 149 -8.98 -20.85 -15.92
CA LYS A 149 -7.75 -21.16 -15.16
C LYS A 149 -7.35 -22.63 -15.21
N GLU A 150 -8.11 -23.46 -15.92
CA GLU A 150 -7.83 -24.89 -16.02
C GLU A 150 -6.51 -25.17 -16.75
N ALA A 151 -5.94 -26.36 -16.49
CA ALA A 151 -4.61 -26.70 -16.97
C ALA A 151 -4.50 -26.75 -18.50
N GLU A 152 -5.59 -27.08 -19.21
CA GLU A 152 -5.59 -27.28 -20.66
C GLU A 152 -5.39 -25.98 -21.47
N PRO A 153 -6.19 -24.91 -21.27
CA PRO A 153 -5.92 -23.61 -21.90
C PRO A 153 -4.54 -23.03 -21.57
N VAL A 154 -4.06 -23.27 -20.34
CA VAL A 154 -2.74 -22.82 -19.89
C VAL A 154 -1.63 -23.59 -20.59
N ALA A 155 -1.76 -24.92 -20.70
CA ALA A 155 -0.83 -25.79 -21.40
C ALA A 155 -0.71 -25.41 -22.88
N GLU A 156 -1.82 -25.13 -23.55
CA GLU A 156 -1.82 -24.70 -24.96
C GLU A 156 -0.97 -23.43 -25.18
N LYS A 157 -1.16 -22.40 -24.35
CA LYS A 157 -0.37 -21.15 -24.46
C LYS A 157 1.11 -21.36 -24.13
N LEU A 158 1.41 -22.19 -23.13
CA LEU A 158 2.79 -22.52 -22.78
C LEU A 158 3.49 -23.33 -23.87
N LEU A 159 2.82 -24.30 -24.49
CA LEU A 159 3.38 -25.08 -25.61
C LEU A 159 3.71 -24.18 -26.80
N ASN A 160 2.78 -23.31 -27.21
CA ASN A 160 3.02 -22.35 -28.30
C ASN A 160 4.21 -21.42 -28.00
N GLN A 161 4.34 -21.01 -26.75
CA GLN A 161 5.49 -20.24 -26.29
C GLN A 161 6.79 -21.06 -26.37
N PHE A 162 6.78 -22.33 -25.96
CA PHE A 162 7.94 -23.21 -26.00
C PHE A 162 8.36 -23.55 -27.43
N TYR A 163 7.43 -23.69 -28.37
CA TYR A 163 7.74 -23.83 -29.79
C TYR A 163 8.40 -22.57 -30.37
N SER A 164 8.02 -21.38 -29.89
CA SER A 164 8.50 -20.11 -30.44
C SER A 164 9.86 -19.69 -29.89
N PHE A 165 10.09 -19.90 -28.59
CA PHE A 165 11.28 -19.40 -27.89
C PHE A 165 12.19 -20.51 -27.34
N GLY A 166 11.67 -21.73 -27.26
CA GLY A 166 12.34 -22.87 -26.63
C GLY A 166 11.74 -23.22 -25.26
N PRO A 167 11.87 -24.48 -24.81
CA PRO A 167 11.39 -24.92 -23.51
C PRO A 167 12.32 -24.44 -22.38
N PRO A 168 11.78 -24.12 -21.19
CA PRO A 168 12.61 -23.79 -20.04
C PRO A 168 13.23 -25.03 -19.41
N ARG A 169 14.36 -24.86 -18.70
CA ARG A 169 14.90 -25.94 -17.85
C ARG A 169 14.09 -26.12 -16.56
N ILE A 170 13.56 -25.03 -16.01
CA ILE A 170 12.76 -25.02 -14.79
C ILE A 170 11.51 -24.19 -15.02
N LEU A 171 10.35 -24.83 -14.89
CA LEU A 171 9.04 -24.18 -14.86
C LEU A 171 8.54 -24.11 -13.41
N GLN A 172 8.26 -22.90 -12.93
CA GLN A 172 7.83 -22.65 -11.56
C GLN A 172 6.46 -21.96 -11.56
N SER A 173 5.53 -22.41 -10.71
CA SER A 173 4.23 -21.77 -10.49
C SER A 173 3.99 -21.47 -9.02
N ASP A 174 3.33 -20.36 -8.74
CA ASP A 174 2.94 -19.96 -7.39
C ASP A 174 1.66 -20.68 -6.91
N ASN A 175 0.86 -21.27 -7.82
CA ASN A 175 -0.33 -22.08 -7.50
C ASN A 175 -0.02 -23.53 -7.07
N GLY A 176 1.24 -23.84 -6.77
CA GLY A 176 1.68 -25.13 -6.25
C GLY A 176 2.11 -26.15 -7.31
N LYS A 177 2.82 -27.20 -6.87
CA LYS A 177 3.41 -28.24 -7.73
C LYS A 177 2.36 -29.07 -8.47
N GLU A 178 1.18 -29.26 -7.89
CA GLU A 178 0.09 -30.04 -8.48
C GLU A 178 -0.45 -29.41 -9.77
N PHE A 179 -0.51 -28.08 -9.81
CA PHE A 179 -0.94 -27.34 -11.00
C PHE A 179 0.06 -27.51 -12.14
N VAL A 180 1.36 -27.37 -11.85
CA VAL A 180 2.44 -27.62 -12.82
C VAL A 180 2.41 -29.07 -13.33
N ALA A 181 2.18 -30.04 -12.43
CA ALA A 181 2.07 -31.44 -12.83
C ALA A 181 0.90 -31.72 -13.77
N ARG A 182 -0.26 -31.07 -13.55
CA ARG A 182 -1.41 -31.17 -14.47
C ARG A 182 -1.10 -30.59 -15.85
N ILE A 183 -0.45 -29.42 -15.89
CA ILE A 183 -0.02 -28.80 -17.16
C ILE A 183 0.92 -29.74 -17.91
N ILE A 184 1.96 -30.25 -17.23
CA ILE A 184 2.93 -31.16 -17.85
C ILE A 184 2.24 -32.41 -18.40
N LYS A 185 1.27 -32.98 -17.67
CA LYS A 185 0.50 -34.15 -18.13
C LYS A 185 -0.34 -33.87 -19.38
N VAL A 186 -0.82 -32.63 -19.56
CA VAL A 186 -1.54 -32.23 -20.79
C VAL A 186 -0.56 -32.04 -21.95
N CYS A 187 0.67 -31.61 -21.67
CA CYS A 187 1.72 -31.39 -22.66
C CYS A 187 2.44 -32.66 -23.13
N SER A 188 2.27 -33.80 -22.45
CA SER A 188 2.93 -35.09 -22.72
C SER A 188 2.03 -36.04 -23.49
#